data_AF-A0A967Z9X7-F1
#
_entry.id   AF-A0A967Z9X7-F1
#
_cell.length_a   1.000
_cell.length_b   1.000
_cell.length_c   1.000
_cell.angle_alpha   90.00
_cell.angle_beta   90.00
_cell.angle_gamma   90.00
#
_symmetry.space_group_name_H-M   'P 1'
#
loop_
_entity.id
_entity.type
_entity.pdbx_description
1 polymer ?
#
loop_
_entity_poly.entity_id
_entity_poly.type
_entity_poly.pdbx_seq_one_letter_code
_entity_poly.pdbx_strand_id
1 'polypeptide(L)'
;VNKEVAAARPVKINILSREEAFQIPDLIRTKINLLPEGIKMVRTVKIEGLDLQADGGTHVSNTQEVGRISIVGHESKGRINKRLRIRIEDEG
;
A
#
# COMPACT_ATOMS: atom_id res chain seq x y z
N VAL A 1 -0.39 11.83 6.16
CA VAL A 1 0.66 11.16 5.35
C VAL A 1 2.05 11.48 5.90
N ASN A 2 2.58 12.71 5.77
CA ASN A 2 3.94 13.02 6.28
C ASN A 2 4.16 12.69 7.77
N LYS A 3 3.14 12.83 8.62
CA LYS A 3 3.20 12.35 10.02
C LYS A 3 3.52 10.85 10.13
N GLU A 4 2.94 10.01 9.27
CA GLU A 4 3.19 8.56 9.26
C GLU A 4 4.52 8.19 8.60
N VAL A 5 4.99 8.99 7.63
CA VAL A 5 6.36 8.88 7.10
C VAL A 5 7.36 9.12 8.24
N ALA A 6 7.22 10.23 8.96
CA ALA A 6 8.09 10.59 10.09
C ALA A 6 7.97 9.64 11.30
N ALA A 7 6.90 8.85 11.38
CA ALA A 7 6.71 7.86 12.45
C ALA A 7 7.64 6.64 12.32
N ALA A 8 8.45 6.55 11.25
CA ALA A 8 9.50 5.56 11.07
C ALA A 8 9.02 4.11 11.27
N ARG A 9 7.85 3.76 10.70
CA ARG A 9 7.22 2.46 10.89
C ARG A 9 7.93 1.41 10.04
N PRO A 10 8.27 0.24 10.60
CA PRO A 10 8.76 -0.88 9.82
C PRO A 10 7.73 -1.32 8.76
N VAL A 11 8.22 -1.62 7.57
CA VAL A 11 7.48 -2.22 6.47
C VAL A 11 7.93 -3.68 6.37
N LYS A 12 7.02 -4.61 6.69
CA LYS A 12 7.31 -6.04 6.74
C LYS A 12 6.64 -6.76 5.58
N ILE A 13 7.38 -7.68 4.98
CA ILE A 13 6.90 -8.55 3.91
C ILE A 13 6.65 -9.93 4.48
N ASN A 14 5.42 -10.43 4.28
CA ASN A 14 5.06 -11.81 4.60
C ASN A 14 4.47 -12.49 3.37
N ILE A 15 4.46 -13.82 3.37
CA ILE A 15 3.79 -14.63 2.36
C ILE A 15 2.77 -15.50 3.09
N LEU A 16 1.52 -15.44 2.65
CA LEU A 16 0.42 -16.25 3.17
C LEU A 16 -0.03 -17.25 2.11
N SER A 17 -0.65 -18.36 2.52
CA SER A 17 -1.40 -19.17 1.57
C SER A 17 -2.58 -18.36 1.02
N ARG A 18 -3.09 -18.75 -0.16
CA ARG A 18 -4.31 -18.16 -0.71
C ARG A 18 -5.45 -18.27 0.29
N GLU A 19 -5.66 -19.44 0.85
CA GLU A 19 -6.72 -19.71 1.82
C GLU A 19 -6.64 -18.77 3.02
N GLU A 20 -5.45 -18.63 3.63
CA GLU A 20 -5.22 -17.71 4.74
C GLU A 20 -5.49 -16.26 4.36
N ALA A 21 -5.00 -15.81 3.19
CA ALA A 21 -5.19 -14.45 2.71
C ALA A 21 -6.68 -14.11 2.52
N PHE A 22 -7.49 -15.06 2.05
CA PHE A 22 -8.94 -14.89 1.88
C PHE A 22 -9.70 -14.87 3.22
N GLN A 23 -9.11 -15.34 4.33
CA GLN A 23 -9.71 -15.20 5.66
C GLN A 23 -9.48 -13.83 6.30
N ILE A 24 -8.57 -13.01 5.76
CA ILE A 24 -8.26 -11.69 6.32
C ILE A 24 -9.16 -10.64 5.63
N PRO A 25 -10.11 -10.02 6.36
CA PRO A 25 -10.98 -9.00 5.78
C PRO A 25 -10.16 -7.83 5.23
N ASP A 26 -10.59 -7.29 4.10
CA ASP A 26 -9.98 -6.12 3.44
C ASP A 26 -8.50 -6.26 3.08
N LEU A 27 -7.90 -7.45 3.12
CA LEU A 27 -6.52 -7.67 2.69
C LEU A 27 -6.36 -7.44 1.17
N ILE A 28 -7.37 -7.85 0.40
CA ILE A 28 -7.42 -7.73 -1.06
C ILE A 28 -8.48 -6.68 -1.42
N ARG A 29 -8.04 -5.46 -1.70
CA ARG A 29 -8.92 -4.28 -1.88
C ARG A 29 -9.22 -3.95 -3.35
N THR A 30 -9.30 -4.97 -4.20
CA THR A 30 -9.58 -4.79 -5.63
C THR A 30 -11.08 -4.85 -5.90
N LYS A 31 -11.59 -3.99 -6.80
CA LYS A 31 -13.03 -3.93 -7.15
C LYS A 31 -13.58 -5.20 -7.80
N ILE A 32 -12.69 -6.04 -8.34
CA ILE A 32 -12.99 -7.33 -8.94
C ILE A 32 -12.11 -8.33 -8.21
N ASN A 33 -12.62 -9.53 -7.93
CA ASN A 33 -11.85 -10.60 -7.31
C ASN A 33 -10.71 -10.99 -8.28
N LEU A 34 -9.48 -10.58 -7.99
CA LEU A 34 -8.43 -10.39 -9.02
C LEU A 34 -7.23 -11.32 -8.89
N LEU A 35 -7.12 -12.15 -7.84
CA LEU A 35 -6.04 -13.11 -7.77
C LEU A 35 -6.32 -14.26 -8.77
N PRO A 36 -5.55 -14.40 -9.86
CA PRO A 36 -5.70 -15.51 -10.79
C PRO A 36 -5.70 -16.84 -10.03
N GLU A 37 -6.48 -17.82 -10.48
CA GLU A 37 -6.65 -19.11 -9.77
C GLU A 37 -5.32 -19.83 -9.51
N GLY A 38 -4.32 -19.64 -10.39
CA GLY A 38 -2.99 -20.21 -10.24
C GLY A 38 -2.15 -19.63 -9.09
N ILE A 39 -2.52 -18.50 -8.50
CA ILE A 39 -1.79 -17.91 -7.36
C ILE A 39 -2.18 -18.63 -6.08
N LYS A 40 -1.25 -19.47 -5.57
CA LYS A 40 -1.38 -20.22 -4.32
C LYS A 40 -0.79 -19.50 -3.11
N MET A 41 0.16 -18.60 -3.34
CA MET A 41 0.85 -17.85 -2.29
C MET A 41 0.64 -16.36 -2.54
N VAL A 42 0.18 -15.64 -1.52
CA VAL A 42 -0.12 -14.22 -1.58
C VAL A 42 0.93 -13.47 -0.78
N ARG A 43 1.67 -12.59 -1.47
CA ARG A 43 2.60 -11.67 -0.81
C ARG A 43 1.81 -10.54 -0.16
N THR A 44 2.15 -10.23 1.08
CA THR A 44 1.55 -9.15 1.86
C THR A 44 2.61 -8.15 2.30
N VAL A 45 2.21 -6.89 2.34
CA VAL A 45 3.00 -5.76 2.83
C VAL A 45 2.28 -5.22 4.07
N LYS A 46 2.99 -5.20 5.20
CA LYS A 46 2.49 -4.68 6.47
C LYS A 46 3.26 -3.41 6.83
N ILE A 47 2.57 -2.29 6.94
CA ILE A 47 3.10 -1.11 7.61
C ILE A 47 2.69 -1.21 9.08
N GLU A 48 3.65 -1.41 9.98
CA GLU A 48 3.32 -1.78 11.36
C GLU A 48 2.45 -0.74 12.08
N GLY A 49 1.30 -1.22 12.58
CA GLY A 49 0.31 -0.40 13.28
C GLY A 49 -0.45 0.56 12.38
N LEU A 50 -0.36 0.41 11.05
CA LEU A 50 -1.04 1.30 10.09
C LEU A 50 -1.89 0.54 9.07
N ASP A 51 -1.30 -0.40 8.32
CA ASP A 51 -2.02 -1.09 7.23
C ASP A 51 -1.43 -2.46 6.92
N LEU A 52 -2.25 -3.32 6.31
CA LEU A 52 -1.85 -4.64 5.80
C LEU A 52 -2.58 -4.87 4.47
N GLN A 53 -1.83 -5.18 3.42
CA GLN A 53 -2.40 -5.37 2.08
C GLN A 53 -1.68 -6.47 1.29
N ALA A 54 -2.41 -7.18 0.43
CA ALA A 54 -1.81 -8.01 -0.62
C ALA A 54 -1.18 -7.13 -1.73
N ASP A 55 0.13 -7.28 -1.96
CA ASP A 55 0.88 -6.46 -2.92
C ASP A 55 2.13 -7.18 -3.46
N GLY A 56 2.31 -7.14 -4.78
CA GLY A 56 3.43 -7.72 -5.52
C GLY A 56 4.59 -6.76 -5.82
N GLY A 57 4.48 -5.47 -5.46
CA GLY A 57 5.49 -4.45 -5.73
C GLY A 57 6.73 -4.52 -4.82
N THR A 58 7.79 -3.82 -5.22
CA THR A 58 8.97 -3.54 -4.40
C THR A 58 8.67 -2.41 -3.43
N HIS A 59 9.16 -2.53 -2.19
CA HIS A 59 8.90 -1.57 -1.12
C HIS A 59 10.18 -1.26 -0.35
N VAL A 60 10.25 -0.06 0.21
CA VAL A 60 11.25 0.33 1.22
C VAL A 60 11.05 -0.47 2.51
N SER A 61 12.06 -0.51 3.38
CA SER A 61 11.98 -1.27 4.63
C SER A 61 11.33 -0.50 5.78
N ASN A 62 11.23 0.83 5.66
CA ASN A 62 10.70 1.73 6.66
C ASN A 62 9.98 2.94 6.00
N THR A 63 8.90 3.43 6.61
CA THR A 63 8.14 4.57 6.06
C THR A 63 8.96 5.84 5.94
N GLN A 64 10.02 6.04 6.74
CA GLN A 64 10.87 7.23 6.66
C GLN A 64 11.68 7.29 5.35
N GLU A 65 11.99 6.15 4.74
CA GLU A 65 12.77 6.06 3.49
C GLU A 65 12.00 6.61 2.28
N VAL A 66 10.68 6.82 2.41
CA VAL A 66 9.86 7.39 1.33
C VAL A 66 10.20 8.86 1.08
N GLY A 67 10.73 9.57 2.09
CA GLY A 67 10.95 11.02 2.01
C GLY A 67 9.67 11.85 2.14
N ARG A 68 9.81 13.17 2.06
CA ARG A 68 8.70 14.11 2.25
C ARG A 68 7.75 14.09 1.06
N ILE A 69 6.45 13.99 1.33
CA ILE A 69 5.39 13.94 0.31
C ILE A 69 4.65 15.28 0.24
N SER A 70 4.49 15.82 -0.97
CA SER A 70 3.65 17.00 -1.24
C SER A 70 2.55 16.70 -2.26
N ILE A 71 1.39 17.35 -2.10
CA ILE A 71 0.29 17.29 -3.08
C ILE A 71 0.56 18.39 -4.12
N VAL A 72 0.81 17.98 -5.36
CA VAL A 72 1.12 18.89 -6.48
C VAL A 72 -0.08 19.15 -7.39
N GLY A 73 -1.21 18.50 -7.12
CA GLY A 73 -2.46 18.79 -7.80
C GLY A 73 -3.57 17.82 -7.43
N HIS A 74 -4.80 18.21 -7.77
CA HIS A 74 -5.94 17.32 -7.68
C HIS A 74 -6.91 17.55 -8.84
N GLU A 75 -7.63 16.51 -9.20
CA GLU A 75 -8.65 16.53 -10.26
C GLU A 75 -9.87 15.73 -9.79
N SER A 76 -11.07 16.26 -9.99
CA SER A 76 -12.30 15.49 -9.79
C SER A 76 -12.52 14.59 -11.00
N LYS A 77 -12.76 13.29 -10.79
CA LYS A 77 -13.11 12.32 -11.83
C LYS A 77 -14.57 11.87 -11.70
N GLY A 78 -15.44 12.83 -11.35
CA GLY A 78 -16.87 12.61 -11.08
C GLY A 78 -17.19 12.55 -9.59
N ARG A 79 -18.44 12.21 -9.25
CA ARG A 79 -18.99 12.31 -7.88
C ARG A 79 -18.24 11.49 -6.83
N ILE A 80 -17.69 10.33 -7.21
CA ILE A 80 -17.11 9.34 -6.27
C ILE A 80 -15.57 9.37 -6.28
N ASN A 81 -14.95 9.69 -7.42
CA ASN A 81 -13.50 9.52 -7.59
C ASN A 81 -12.79 10.87 -7.62
N LYS A 82 -11.76 11.03 -6.79
CA LYS A 82 -10.81 12.14 -6.86
C LYS A 82 -9.43 11.60 -7.19
N ARG A 83 -8.73 12.23 -8.13
CA ARG A 83 -7.34 11.94 -8.43
C ARG A 83 -6.46 12.95 -7.72
N LEU A 84 -5.53 12.47 -6.89
CA LEU A 84 -4.47 13.28 -6.31
C LEU A 84 -3.19 13.03 -7.09
N ARG A 85 -2.43 14.08 -7.37
CA ARG A 85 -1.05 13.99 -7.85
C ARG A 85 -0.15 14.36 -6.69
N ILE A 86 0.78 13.47 -6.37
CA ILE A 86 1.74 13.67 -5.30
C ILE A 86 3.15 13.68 -5.87
N ARG A 87 4.08 14.30 -5.14
CA ARG A 87 5.51 14.31 -5.40
C ARG A 87 6.23 13.88 -4.14
N ILE A 88 7.28 13.08 -4.31
CA ILE A 88 8.30 12.86 -3.30
C ILE A 88 9.35 13.95 -3.51
N GLU A 89 9.65 14.70 -2.47
CA GLU A 89 10.72 15.70 -2.50
C GLU A 89 12.06 14.97 -2.34
N ASP A 90 12.97 15.18 -3.29
CA ASP A 90 14.34 14.65 -3.17
C ASP A 90 15.01 15.27 -1.94
N GLU A 91 15.68 14.44 -1.16
CA GLU A 91 16.72 14.93 -0.26
C GLU A 91 17.93 15.25 -1.14
N GLY A 92 18.17 16.55 -1.36
CA GLY A 92 19.33 17.02 -2.12
C GLY A 92 20.67 16.60 -1.51
#